data_AF-A0A8H7TXA4-F1
#
_entry.id   AF-A0A8H7TXA4-F1
#
_cell.length_a   1.000
_cell.length_b   1.000
_cell.length_c   1.000
_cell.angle_alpha   90.00
_cell.angle_beta   90.00
_cell.angle_gamma   90.00
#
_symmetry.space_group_name_H-M   'P 1'
#
loop_
_entity.id
_entity.type
_entity.pdbx_description
1 polymer ?
#
loop_
_entity_poly.entity_id
_entity_poly.type
_entity_poly.pdbx_seq_one_letter_code
_entity_poly.pdbx_strand_id
1 'polypeptide(L)'
;MLNAMRLGQLSEDAAVKFRALSRPVIYEDGIEPTDLFPTRREVDNANASRLNRLPGPCHTYPATDTGGIDLAGMPLPTSKVEALLDRLIAPRTIALKVLYKHLVLLNARHA
;
A
#
# COMPACT_ATOMS: atom_id res chain seq x y z
N MET A 1 6.04 -11.84 22.81
CA MET A 1 4.80 -12.19 22.01
C MET A 1 5.13 -12.25 20.51
N LEU A 2 6.00 -11.37 20.00
CA LEU A 2 6.29 -11.31 18.55
C LEU A 2 7.33 -12.37 18.17
N ASN A 3 8.28 -12.59 19.12
CA ASN A 3 9.25 -13.66 18.83
C ASN A 3 8.60 -15.05 18.89
N ALA A 4 7.69 -15.17 19.81
CA ALA A 4 6.95 -16.45 19.91
C ALA A 4 6.07 -16.68 18.68
N MET A 5 5.44 -15.67 18.10
CA MET A 5 4.69 -15.79 16.83
C MET A 5 5.62 -16.14 15.68
N ARG A 6 6.78 -15.58 15.76
CA ARG A 6 7.72 -15.89 14.67
C ARG A 6 8.05 -17.39 14.64
N LEU A 7 8.15 -18.05 15.86
CA LEU A 7 8.59 -19.46 15.95
C LEU A 7 7.38 -20.39 15.99
N GLY A 8 6.14 -19.76 15.92
CA GLY A 8 4.89 -20.56 15.89
C GLY A 8 4.52 -21.08 17.28
N GLN A 9 5.10 -20.56 18.31
CA GLN A 9 4.80 -21.05 19.68
C GLN A 9 3.96 -20.03 20.44
N LEU A 10 2.69 -19.81 19.96
CA LEU A 10 1.90 -18.76 20.64
C LEU A 10 1.17 -19.36 21.85
N SER A 11 1.55 -18.76 23.05
CA SER A 11 0.87 -19.25 24.27
C SER A 11 -0.53 -18.65 24.41
N GLU A 12 -1.41 -19.27 25.19
CA GLU A 12 -2.78 -18.75 25.44
C GLU A 12 -2.74 -17.32 26.00
N ASP A 13 -1.78 -16.98 26.82
CA ASP A 13 -1.64 -15.60 27.37
C ASP A 13 -1.35 -14.59 26.25
N ALA A 14 -0.46 -14.97 25.34
CA ALA A 14 -0.15 -14.08 24.20
C ALA A 14 -1.38 -13.90 23.29
N ALA A 15 -2.22 -14.98 23.13
CA ALA A 15 -3.45 -14.84 22.31
C ALA A 15 -4.42 -13.86 22.96
N VAL A 16 -4.56 -13.91 24.25
CA VAL A 16 -5.47 -12.99 24.95
C VAL A 16 -4.98 -11.54 24.78
N LYS A 17 -3.73 -11.34 24.84
CA LYS A 17 -3.19 -9.97 24.69
C LYS A 17 -3.42 -9.44 23.28
N PHE A 18 -3.30 -10.26 22.19
CA PHE A 18 -3.55 -9.79 20.81
C PHE A 18 -5.03 -9.44 20.62
N ARG A 19 -5.83 -10.25 21.25
CA ARG A 19 -7.26 -9.93 21.12
C ARG A 19 -7.59 -8.58 21.79
N ALA A 20 -6.90 -8.30 22.86
CA ALA A 20 -7.16 -7.02 23.56
C ALA A 20 -6.74 -5.82 22.70
N LEU A 21 -5.89 -6.01 21.58
CA LEU A 21 -5.43 -4.88 20.74
C LEU A 21 -6.50 -4.51 19.70
N SER A 22 -7.64 -5.19 19.64
CA SER A 22 -8.72 -4.85 18.69
C SER A 22 -9.48 -3.59 19.12
N ARG A 23 -9.13 -3.14 20.15
CA ARG A 23 -9.78 -1.91 20.62
C ARG A 23 -9.49 -0.73 19.67
N PRO A 24 -10.52 0.27 19.51
CA PRO A 24 -10.29 1.43 18.65
C PRO A 24 -9.22 2.37 19.23
N VAL A 25 -8.22 2.76 18.38
CA VAL A 25 -7.18 3.70 18.84
C VAL A 25 -7.49 5.09 18.26
N ILE A 26 -7.54 6.13 19.26
CA ILE A 26 -7.83 7.50 18.78
C ILE A 26 -6.51 8.26 18.63
N TYR A 27 -6.35 8.72 17.39
CA TYR A 27 -5.13 9.50 17.14
C TYR A 27 -5.46 10.99 17.18
N GLU A 28 -4.71 11.82 17.98
CA GLU A 28 -5.04 13.26 18.20
C GLU A 28 -4.36 14.11 17.12
N ASP A 29 -3.48 13.43 16.31
CA ASP A 29 -2.69 14.26 15.36
C ASP A 29 -3.28 14.18 13.95
N GLY A 30 -4.51 13.55 13.90
CA GLY A 30 -5.19 13.58 12.59
C GLY A 30 -4.57 12.59 11.61
N ILE A 31 -3.48 11.87 12.08
CA ILE A 31 -2.84 10.87 11.19
C ILE A 31 -3.42 9.49 11.55
N GLU A 32 -4.07 9.02 10.48
CA GLU A 32 -4.69 7.69 10.69
C GLU A 32 -3.66 6.57 10.50
N PRO A 33 -3.79 5.50 11.24
CA PRO A 33 -2.85 4.37 11.13
C PRO A 33 -2.93 3.70 9.74
N THR A 34 -1.84 3.01 9.49
CA THR A 34 -1.83 2.20 8.25
C THR A 34 -2.45 0.82 8.52
N ASP A 35 -3.32 0.54 7.57
CA ASP A 35 -3.95 -0.79 7.70
C ASP A 35 -3.18 -1.81 6.87
N LEU A 36 -3.06 -2.99 7.53
CA LEU A 36 -2.32 -4.05 6.80
C LEU A 36 -3.30 -5.12 6.32
N PHE A 37 -3.20 -5.44 4.95
CA PHE A 37 -4.11 -6.45 4.35
C PHE A 37 -3.27 -7.55 3.70
N PRO A 38 -3.93 -8.78 3.68
CA PRO A 38 -3.18 -9.94 3.17
C PRO A 38 -2.97 -9.89 1.65
N THR A 39 -4.11 -9.21 0.91
CA THR A 39 -3.94 -9.16 -0.55
C THR A 39 -3.82 -7.71 -1.03
N ARG A 40 -3.32 -7.75 -2.31
CA ARG A 40 -3.16 -6.41 -2.95
C ARG A 40 -4.53 -5.77 -3.22
N ARG A 41 -5.33 -6.59 -3.66
CA ARG A 41 -6.68 -6.08 -3.99
C ARG A 41 -7.36 -5.44 -2.78
N GLU A 42 -7.08 -6.06 -1.56
CA GLU A 42 -7.71 -5.49 -0.34
C GLU A 42 -7.07 -4.15 0.04
N VAL A 43 -5.78 -4.06 -0.20
CA VAL A 43 -5.11 -2.79 0.13
C VAL A 43 -5.59 -1.69 -0.82
N ASP A 44 -5.70 -2.04 -2.13
CA ASP A 44 -6.13 -1.03 -3.11
C ASP A 44 -7.56 -0.56 -2.82
N ASN A 45 -8.40 -1.47 -2.48
CA ASN A 45 -9.79 -1.08 -2.18
C ASN A 45 -9.86 -0.21 -0.92
N ALA A 46 -9.13 -0.59 0.08
CA ALA A 46 -9.16 0.22 1.32
C ALA A 46 -8.58 1.61 1.09
N ASN A 47 -7.45 1.67 0.36
CA ASN A 47 -6.86 3.00 0.07
C ASN A 47 -7.80 3.87 -0.79
N ALA A 48 -8.41 3.23 -1.82
CA ALA A 48 -9.35 4.01 -2.66
C ALA A 48 -10.53 4.53 -1.83
N SER A 49 -11.09 3.64 -1.04
CA SER A 49 -12.21 4.08 -0.17
C SER A 49 -11.79 5.23 0.74
N ARG A 50 -10.55 5.17 1.26
CA ARG A 50 -10.07 6.26 2.16
C ARG A 50 -9.86 7.55 1.37
N LEU A 51 -9.22 7.40 0.25
CA LEU A 51 -8.99 8.60 -0.56
C LEU A 51 -10.31 9.30 -0.91
N ASN A 52 -11.39 8.48 -1.18
CA ASN A 52 -12.71 9.06 -1.55
C ASN A 52 -13.36 9.77 -0.37
N ARG A 53 -12.99 9.35 0.78
CA ARG A 53 -13.62 9.98 1.97
C ARG A 53 -12.97 11.32 2.29
N LEU A 54 -11.77 11.51 1.77
CA LEU A 54 -11.09 12.78 2.11
C LEU A 54 -11.70 13.94 1.32
N PRO A 55 -11.90 15.01 2.02
CA PRO A 55 -12.42 16.21 1.34
C PRO A 55 -11.36 16.87 0.46
N GLY A 56 -11.73 17.50 -0.64
CA GLY A 56 -10.74 18.23 -1.48
C GLY A 56 -10.68 17.64 -2.89
N PRO A 57 -9.97 18.41 -3.70
CA PRO A 57 -9.90 17.94 -5.10
C PRO A 57 -8.89 16.80 -5.25
N CYS A 58 -9.31 15.86 -6.09
CA CYS A 58 -8.42 14.73 -6.41
C CYS A 58 -7.52 15.06 -7.58
N HIS A 59 -6.25 14.77 -7.34
CA HIS A 59 -5.27 15.00 -8.42
C HIS A 59 -4.69 13.66 -8.87
N THR A 60 -4.78 13.50 -10.20
CA THR A 60 -4.31 12.20 -10.74
C THR A 60 -2.98 12.40 -11.48
N TYR A 61 -2.09 11.45 -11.18
CA TYR A 61 -0.74 11.54 -11.77
C TYR A 61 -0.46 10.26 -12.56
N PRO A 62 -0.52 10.38 -13.89
CA PRO A 62 -0.26 9.19 -14.71
C PRO A 62 1.24 8.90 -14.82
N ALA A 63 1.56 7.61 -14.87
CA ALA A 63 2.98 7.24 -14.97
C ALA A 63 3.45 7.41 -16.43
N THR A 64 4.73 7.80 -16.53
CA THR A 64 5.37 7.79 -17.86
C THR A 64 6.38 6.63 -17.94
N ASP A 65 5.91 5.57 -18.85
CA ASP A 65 6.79 4.38 -18.93
C ASP A 65 7.49 4.34 -20.30
N THR A 66 8.78 4.04 -20.33
CA THR A 66 9.49 3.89 -21.63
C THR A 66 9.91 2.42 -21.80
N GLY A 67 9.74 1.96 -23.06
CA GLY A 67 10.04 0.56 -23.41
C GLY A 67 11.49 0.19 -23.06
N GLY A 68 11.60 -1.09 -22.54
CA GLY A 68 12.93 -1.57 -22.12
C GLY A 68 13.67 -2.30 -23.25
N ILE A 69 15.02 -2.22 -23.13
CA ILE A 69 15.86 -2.93 -24.14
C ILE A 69 16.39 -4.22 -23.50
N ASP A 70 16.54 -5.22 -24.33
CA ASP A 70 17.13 -6.46 -23.78
C ASP A 70 18.66 -6.38 -23.78
N LEU A 71 19.31 -7.46 -23.28
CA LEU A 71 20.78 -7.47 -23.09
C LEU A 71 21.51 -7.30 -24.42
N ALA A 72 20.80 -7.45 -25.44
CA ALA A 72 21.39 -7.33 -26.79
C ALA A 72 21.10 -5.97 -27.41
N GLY A 73 20.48 -5.09 -26.59
CA GLY A 73 20.26 -3.70 -27.05
C GLY A 73 19.04 -3.59 -27.98
N MET A 74 18.20 -4.66 -28.04
CA MET A 74 16.98 -4.60 -28.87
C MET A 74 15.75 -4.23 -28.03
N PRO A 75 14.82 -3.49 -28.68
CA PRO A 75 13.60 -3.11 -27.95
C PRO A 75 12.76 -4.33 -27.56
N LEU A 76 12.38 -4.33 -26.31
CA LEU A 76 11.50 -5.41 -25.82
C LEU A 76 10.09 -5.25 -26.40
N PRO A 77 9.46 -6.37 -26.71
CA PRO A 77 8.06 -6.28 -27.13
C PRO A 77 7.18 -5.63 -26.04
N THR A 78 6.13 -4.95 -26.52
CA THR A 78 5.24 -4.17 -25.62
C THR A 78 4.62 -5.11 -24.57
N SER A 79 4.31 -6.29 -24.93
CA SER A 79 3.66 -7.22 -23.97
C SER A 79 4.61 -7.58 -22.82
N LYS A 80 5.85 -7.70 -23.06
CA LYS A 80 6.83 -8.04 -22.01
C LYS A 80 7.14 -6.83 -21.13
N VAL A 81 7.17 -5.75 -21.70
CA VAL A 81 7.40 -4.51 -20.91
C VAL A 81 6.24 -4.29 -19.94
N GLU A 82 5.00 -4.60 -20.50
CA GLU A 82 3.82 -4.40 -19.63
C GLU A 82 3.85 -5.41 -18.47
N ALA A 83 4.23 -6.60 -18.76
CA ALA A 83 4.30 -7.62 -17.69
C ALA A 83 5.36 -7.25 -16.64
N LEU A 84 6.41 -6.72 -17.09
CA LEU A 84 7.47 -6.32 -16.14
C LEU A 84 7.06 -5.11 -15.31
N LEU A 85 6.41 -4.24 -16.00
CA LEU A 85 6.01 -3.01 -15.27
C LEU A 85 4.91 -3.34 -14.27
N ASP A 86 4.14 -4.40 -14.58
CA ASP A 86 3.07 -4.77 -13.63
C ASP A 86 3.66 -5.35 -12.35
N ARG A 87 4.84 -5.77 -12.41
CA ARG A 87 5.47 -6.32 -11.20
C ARG A 87 6.04 -5.21 -10.32
N LEU A 88 6.04 -4.01 -10.84
CA LEU A 88 6.60 -2.92 -10.05
C LEU A 88 5.59 -2.41 -9.00
N ILE A 89 6.21 -1.82 -8.01
CA ILE A 89 5.44 -1.36 -6.84
C ILE A 89 4.61 -0.11 -7.22
N ALA A 90 5.03 0.54 -8.29
CA ALA A 90 4.35 1.81 -8.62
C ALA A 90 3.20 1.54 -9.62
N PRO A 91 2.04 2.06 -9.18
CA PRO A 91 0.87 1.90 -10.07
C PRO A 91 0.98 2.80 -11.32
N ARG A 92 0.15 2.55 -12.25
CA ARG A 92 0.16 3.34 -13.51
C ARG A 92 -0.39 4.76 -13.28
N THR A 93 -1.31 4.72 -12.37
CA THR A 93 -1.84 6.06 -12.03
C THR A 93 -1.98 6.19 -10.51
N ILE A 94 -1.55 7.38 -10.06
CA ILE A 94 -1.70 7.61 -8.61
C ILE A 94 -2.60 8.83 -8.40
N ALA A 95 -3.70 8.51 -7.55
CA ALA A 95 -4.61 9.63 -7.20
C ALA A 95 -4.29 10.14 -5.79
N LEU A 96 -4.17 11.49 -5.76
CA LEU A 96 -3.83 12.05 -4.44
C LEU A 96 -4.77 13.23 -4.13
N LYS A 97 -5.13 13.26 -2.79
CA LYS A 97 -5.90 14.43 -2.32
C LYS A 97 -5.14 15.12 -1.18
N VAL A 98 -5.16 16.48 -1.19
CA VAL A 98 -4.38 17.23 -0.17
C VAL A 98 -5.21 17.33 1.11
N LEU A 99 -4.56 16.75 2.22
CA LEU A 99 -5.21 17.04 3.52
C LEU A 99 -4.27 17.87 4.39
N TYR A 100 -4.57 19.26 4.57
CA TYR A 100 -3.90 20.20 5.49
C TYR A 100 -2.52 19.68 5.91
N LYS A 101 -1.38 20.36 5.44
CA LYS A 101 0.07 20.61 5.59
C LYS A 101 0.85 19.29 5.57
N HIS A 102 0.22 18.09 5.16
CA HIS A 102 1.06 16.86 5.06
C HIS A 102 0.53 16.00 3.91
N LEU A 103 1.30 15.97 2.86
CA LEU A 103 1.12 15.04 1.72
C LEU A 103 0.99 13.59 2.21
N VAL A 104 -0.29 12.98 2.15
CA VAL A 104 -0.51 11.56 2.46
C VAL A 104 -0.22 10.73 1.20
N LEU A 105 1.05 10.17 1.19
CA LEU A 105 1.30 9.10 0.19
C LEU A 105 0.55 7.83 0.57
N LEU A 106 -0.64 7.63 0.01
CA LEU A 106 -1.30 6.32 0.24
C LEU A 106 -0.73 5.27 -0.72
N ASN A 107 0.68 5.08 -0.56
CA ASN A 107 1.03 3.76 -1.15
C ASN A 107 2.06 3.06 -0.26
N ALA A 108 1.65 2.70 0.96
CA ALA A 108 2.68 1.94 1.72
C ALA A 108 2.72 0.49 1.24
N ARG A 109 3.41 0.24 0.05
CA ARG A 109 3.93 -1.02 -0.53
C ARG A 109 5.04 -1.59 0.37
N HIS A 110 4.73 -2.39 1.48
CA HIS A 110 5.87 -3.12 2.07
C HIS A 110 6.02 -4.49 1.41
N ALA A 111 7.14 -4.60 0.56
CA ALA A 111 7.82 -5.85 0.16
C ALA A 111 7.60 -6.96 1.19
#